data_AF-A0A8T8WD24-F1
#
_entry.id   AF-A0A8T8WD24-F1
#
_cell.length_a   1.000
_cell.length_b   1.000
_cell.length_c   1.000
_cell.angle_alpha   90.00
_cell.angle_beta   90.00
_cell.angle_gamma   90.00
#
_symmetry.space_group_name_H-M   'P 1'
#
loop_
_entity.id
_entity.type
_entity.pdbx_description
1 polymer ?
#
loop_
_entity_poly.entity_id
_entity_poly.type
_entity_poly.pdbx_seq_one_letter_code
_entity_poly.pdbx_strand_id
1 'polypeptide(L)'
;MTGFVSMGGGATVPSGVITMWSGSTTDVPDGWTLCDGSDGTPDLTDRFVVGAGDSYAVDDTGGAASVQLSEDEMPSHSHNGSTTTDGEHSHDYTGVTFDGEGNGSIQARSQTTRTTEPAGDHSHNLNIDQAGGDSAHENRPPYLALAFIMKT
;
A
#
# COMPACT_ATOMS: atom_id res chain seq x y z
N MET A 1 -52.28 -19.84 7.64
CA MET A 1 -52.78 -19.87 9.03
C MET A 1 -52.25 -18.61 9.67
N THR A 2 -53.12 -17.61 9.84
CA THR A 2 -52.82 -16.28 10.38
C THR A 2 -52.42 -16.39 11.85
N GLY A 3 -51.19 -16.02 12.17
CA GLY A 3 -50.71 -15.88 13.55
C GLY A 3 -50.39 -14.42 13.82
N PHE A 4 -51.40 -13.62 14.14
CA PHE A 4 -51.18 -12.34 14.81
C PHE A 4 -50.76 -12.67 16.24
N VAL A 5 -49.50 -12.40 16.58
CA VAL A 5 -49.07 -12.39 17.97
C VAL A 5 -49.69 -11.17 18.61
N SER A 6 -50.74 -11.38 19.39
CA SER A 6 -51.23 -10.39 20.37
C SER A 6 -50.13 -10.23 21.42
N MET A 7 -49.33 -9.18 21.29
CA MET A 7 -48.42 -8.73 22.36
C MET A 7 -49.29 -8.18 23.49
N GLY A 8 -49.67 -9.06 24.41
CA GLY A 8 -50.30 -8.67 25.66
C GLY A 8 -49.35 -7.77 26.45
N GLY A 9 -49.73 -6.50 26.63
CA GLY A 9 -49.25 -5.62 27.71
C GLY A 9 -47.74 -5.39 27.84
N GLY A 10 -46.95 -5.59 26.77
CA GLY A 10 -45.51 -5.33 26.74
C GLY A 10 -45.18 -3.97 26.12
N ALA A 11 -44.18 -3.27 26.63
CA ALA A 11 -43.76 -1.96 26.15
C ALA A 11 -43.58 -1.95 24.62
N THR A 12 -44.32 -1.10 23.93
CA THR A 12 -44.18 -0.88 22.48
C THR A 12 -42.82 -0.24 22.21
N VAL A 13 -42.06 -0.78 21.25
CA VAL A 13 -40.85 -0.11 20.74
C VAL A 13 -41.27 1.24 20.15
N PRO A 14 -40.71 2.38 20.62
CA PRO A 14 -41.02 3.68 20.04
C PRO A 14 -40.64 3.78 18.56
N SER A 15 -41.40 4.57 17.80
CA SER A 15 -41.02 4.95 16.43
C SER A 15 -39.66 5.67 16.44
N GLY A 16 -38.82 5.40 15.44
CA GLY A 16 -37.46 5.92 15.32
C GLY A 16 -36.37 5.05 15.98
N VAL A 17 -36.73 4.00 16.73
CA VAL A 17 -35.72 3.05 17.24
C VAL A 17 -35.13 2.24 16.10
N ILE A 18 -33.80 2.23 16.00
CA ILE A 18 -33.03 1.45 15.04
C ILE A 18 -32.49 0.19 15.72
N THR A 19 -32.59 -0.95 15.06
CA THR A 19 -32.01 -2.23 15.50
C THR A 19 -31.29 -2.94 14.37
N MET A 20 -30.30 -3.76 14.73
CA MET A 20 -29.72 -4.74 13.81
C MET A 20 -30.73 -5.86 13.51
N TRP A 21 -30.73 -6.32 12.27
CA TRP A 21 -31.62 -7.37 11.77
C TRP A 21 -30.88 -8.29 10.79
N SER A 22 -31.06 -9.58 10.98
CA SER A 22 -30.36 -10.64 10.23
C SER A 22 -31.16 -11.22 9.06
N GLY A 23 -32.34 -10.68 8.75
CA GLY A 23 -33.18 -11.12 7.63
C GLY A 23 -32.84 -10.43 6.31
N SER A 24 -33.60 -10.75 5.26
CA SER A 24 -33.39 -10.25 3.89
C SER A 24 -33.85 -8.80 3.74
N THR A 25 -33.01 -7.88 3.26
CA THR A 25 -33.37 -6.45 3.04
C THR A 25 -34.63 -6.19 2.21
N THR A 26 -35.14 -7.18 1.47
CA THR A 26 -36.40 -7.10 0.71
C THR A 26 -37.65 -7.52 1.49
N ASP A 27 -37.49 -8.18 2.63
CA ASP A 27 -38.58 -8.78 3.43
C ASP A 27 -38.57 -8.22 4.86
N VAL A 28 -38.54 -6.89 4.98
CA VAL A 28 -38.56 -6.20 6.27
C VAL A 28 -39.93 -6.41 6.96
N PRO A 29 -39.97 -6.76 8.27
CA PRO A 29 -41.23 -6.99 8.97
C PRO A 29 -42.15 -5.77 9.00
N ASP A 30 -43.46 -6.01 8.97
CA ASP A 30 -44.47 -4.96 9.11
C ASP A 30 -44.20 -4.08 10.36
N GLY A 31 -44.33 -2.76 10.17
CA GLY A 31 -44.05 -1.78 11.22
C GLY A 31 -42.56 -1.44 11.38
N TRP A 32 -41.70 -1.86 10.45
CA TRP A 32 -40.30 -1.47 10.35
C TRP A 32 -39.97 -1.04 8.92
N THR A 33 -38.95 -0.19 8.78
CA THR A 33 -38.42 0.26 7.49
C THR A 33 -36.91 0.07 7.45
N LEU A 34 -36.33 -0.26 6.29
CA LEU A 34 -34.89 -0.37 6.10
C LEU A 34 -34.22 1.01 6.29
N CYS A 35 -33.07 1.07 6.98
CA CYS A 35 -32.29 2.29 7.14
C CYS A 35 -31.40 2.53 5.92
N ASP A 36 -31.99 2.92 4.79
CA ASP A 36 -31.33 3.14 3.50
C ASP A 36 -31.41 4.60 3.01
N GLY A 37 -31.87 5.51 3.86
CA GLY A 37 -32.06 6.93 3.51
C GLY A 37 -33.43 7.24 2.91
N SER A 38 -34.26 6.22 2.64
CA SER A 38 -35.64 6.40 2.18
C SER A 38 -36.62 6.55 3.35
N ASP A 39 -37.82 7.06 3.06
CA ASP A 39 -38.93 7.17 4.00
C ASP A 39 -38.60 7.84 5.35
N GLY A 40 -37.63 8.75 5.35
CA GLY A 40 -37.19 9.50 6.54
C GLY A 40 -36.26 8.72 7.48
N THR A 41 -35.75 7.56 7.05
CA THR A 41 -34.70 6.82 7.78
C THR A 41 -33.31 7.41 7.51
N PRO A 42 -32.34 7.27 8.43
CA PRO A 42 -30.94 7.45 8.12
C PRO A 42 -30.45 6.38 7.13
N ASP A 43 -29.47 6.69 6.29
CA ASP A 43 -28.77 5.70 5.48
C ASP A 43 -27.64 5.06 6.29
N LEU A 44 -27.83 3.80 6.68
CA LEU A 44 -26.85 2.98 7.41
C LEU A 44 -26.27 1.85 6.53
N THR A 45 -26.51 1.90 5.21
CA THR A 45 -25.96 0.93 4.26
C THR A 45 -24.44 1.01 4.22
N ASP A 46 -23.77 -0.14 4.35
CA ASP A 46 -22.30 -0.27 4.35
C ASP A 46 -21.57 0.63 5.37
N ARG A 47 -22.24 0.97 6.47
CA ARG A 47 -21.70 1.88 7.51
C ARG A 47 -21.47 1.17 8.84
N PHE A 48 -20.43 1.62 9.54
CA PHE A 48 -20.21 1.28 10.94
C PHE A 48 -20.80 2.38 11.83
N VAL A 49 -21.60 2.00 12.83
CA VAL A 49 -22.27 2.97 13.71
C VAL A 49 -21.30 3.44 14.80
N VAL A 50 -21.16 4.76 14.91
CA VAL A 50 -20.48 5.44 16.02
C VAL A 50 -21.52 6.14 16.90
N GLY A 51 -21.31 6.16 18.21
CA GLY A 51 -22.19 6.89 19.13
C GLY A 51 -22.03 8.40 18.95
N ALA A 52 -23.15 9.11 18.77
CA ALA A 52 -23.15 10.57 18.76
C ALA A 52 -22.72 11.15 20.13
N GLY A 53 -22.05 12.30 20.12
CA GLY A 53 -21.49 12.97 21.28
C GLY A 53 -20.88 14.32 20.90
N ASP A 54 -19.84 14.78 21.61
CA ASP A 54 -19.22 16.08 21.33
C ASP A 54 -18.49 16.12 19.97
N SER A 55 -17.89 15.01 19.57
CA SER A 55 -17.09 14.91 18.32
C SER A 55 -17.91 14.52 17.09
N TYR A 56 -19.09 13.92 17.28
CA TYR A 56 -19.93 13.39 16.22
C TYR A 56 -21.37 13.80 16.49
N ALA A 57 -21.92 14.65 15.63
CA ALA A 57 -23.34 14.96 15.64
C ALA A 57 -24.17 13.74 15.22
N VAL A 58 -25.47 13.77 15.50
CA VAL A 58 -26.41 12.80 14.94
C VAL A 58 -26.37 12.91 13.42
N ASP A 59 -26.33 11.76 12.75
CA ASP A 59 -26.22 11.61 11.29
C ASP A 59 -24.89 12.07 10.66
N ASP A 60 -23.87 12.38 11.47
CA ASP A 60 -22.52 12.59 10.93
C ASP A 60 -21.99 11.34 10.22
N THR A 61 -21.26 11.56 9.13
CA THR A 61 -20.74 10.48 8.27
C THR A 61 -19.25 10.67 8.00
N GLY A 62 -18.52 9.57 7.84
CA GLY A 62 -17.09 9.62 7.55
C GLY A 62 -16.46 8.23 7.51
N GLY A 63 -15.12 8.21 7.46
CA GLY A 63 -14.34 7.00 7.32
C GLY A 63 -14.17 6.54 5.87
N ALA A 64 -13.33 5.51 5.68
CA ALA A 64 -13.06 4.91 4.37
C ALA A 64 -12.92 3.40 4.53
N ALA A 65 -13.52 2.63 3.60
CA ALA A 65 -13.40 1.18 3.55
C ALA A 65 -11.98 0.73 3.14
N SER A 66 -11.31 1.51 2.30
CA SER A 66 -9.91 1.29 1.95
C SER A 66 -9.12 2.60 2.00
N VAL A 67 -7.84 2.50 2.31
CA VAL A 67 -6.93 3.65 2.44
C VAL A 67 -5.69 3.41 1.58
N GLN A 68 -5.35 4.37 0.73
CA GLN A 68 -4.05 4.42 0.06
C GLN A 68 -3.15 5.31 0.88
N LEU A 69 -1.94 4.83 1.22
CA LEU A 69 -0.98 5.66 1.95
C LEU A 69 -0.40 6.72 1.02
N SER A 70 -0.22 7.92 1.56
CA SER A 70 0.46 9.04 0.92
C SER A 70 1.91 9.16 1.40
N GLU A 71 2.70 9.98 0.69
CA GLU A 71 4.08 10.27 1.09
C GLU A 71 4.16 10.90 2.49
N ASP A 72 3.17 11.72 2.87
CA ASP A 72 3.09 12.38 4.19
C ASP A 72 2.84 11.38 5.34
N GLU A 73 2.32 10.19 5.02
CA GLU A 73 2.07 9.11 5.98
C GLU A 73 3.25 8.13 6.10
N MET A 74 4.30 8.31 5.28
CA MET A 74 5.50 7.49 5.37
C MET A 74 6.41 7.95 6.52
N PRO A 75 6.90 7.02 7.37
CA PRO A 75 7.95 7.33 8.31
C PRO A 75 9.20 7.87 7.61
N SER A 76 9.92 8.78 8.29
CA SER A 76 11.21 9.26 7.82
C SER A 76 12.17 8.10 7.57
N HIS A 77 12.74 8.04 6.37
CA HIS A 77 13.69 7.03 5.96
C HIS A 77 14.74 7.65 5.02
N SER A 78 15.82 6.91 4.77
CA SER A 78 16.90 7.34 3.89
C SER A 78 17.34 6.20 2.99
N HIS A 79 17.74 6.56 1.77
CA HIS A 79 18.43 5.66 0.86
C HIS A 79 19.91 6.05 0.82
N ASN A 80 20.79 5.05 0.83
CA ASN A 80 22.22 5.27 0.67
C ASN A 80 22.73 4.36 -0.44
N GLY A 81 23.58 4.92 -1.30
CA GLY A 81 24.33 4.14 -2.26
C GLY A 81 25.57 4.89 -2.69
N SER A 82 26.56 4.12 -3.12
CA SER A 82 27.84 4.63 -3.56
C SER A 82 28.22 3.96 -4.86
N THR A 83 28.85 4.73 -5.73
CA THR A 83 29.62 4.21 -6.86
C THR A 83 31.11 4.41 -6.56
N THR A 84 31.97 3.63 -7.20
CA THR A 84 33.43 3.82 -7.11
C THR A 84 33.91 4.79 -8.19
N THR A 85 35.07 5.40 -7.97
CA THR A 85 35.74 6.28 -8.96
C THR A 85 36.84 5.54 -9.72
N ASP A 86 36.85 4.20 -9.69
CA ASP A 86 37.90 3.37 -10.31
C ASP A 86 37.71 3.32 -11.84
N GLY A 87 37.80 4.49 -12.46
CA GLY A 87 37.75 4.67 -13.89
C GLY A 87 39.11 4.72 -14.56
N GLU A 88 40.08 5.32 -13.89
CA GLU A 88 41.42 5.47 -14.40
C GLU A 88 42.34 4.39 -13.82
N HIS A 89 42.74 3.44 -14.67
CA HIS A 89 43.79 2.49 -14.32
C HIS A 89 44.70 2.21 -15.51
N SER A 90 45.95 1.83 -15.21
CA SER A 90 46.98 1.46 -16.18
C SER A 90 47.63 0.14 -15.77
N HIS A 91 48.16 -0.62 -16.74
CA HIS A 91 48.84 -1.90 -16.48
C HIS A 91 50.32 -1.80 -16.81
N ASP A 92 51.16 -2.42 -15.98
CA ASP A 92 52.57 -2.61 -16.29
C ASP A 92 52.76 -3.92 -17.06
N TYR A 93 53.51 -3.85 -18.15
CA TYR A 93 53.97 -5.04 -18.87
C TYR A 93 55.45 -4.94 -19.19
N THR A 94 56.08 -6.10 -19.37
CA THR A 94 57.50 -6.18 -19.73
C THR A 94 57.64 -6.37 -21.24
N GLY A 95 58.26 -5.40 -21.91
CA GLY A 95 58.73 -5.56 -23.28
C GLY A 95 60.15 -6.13 -23.30
N VAL A 96 60.39 -7.17 -24.09
CA VAL A 96 61.74 -7.72 -24.34
C VAL A 96 62.11 -7.49 -25.80
N THR A 97 63.30 -6.93 -26.03
CA THR A 97 63.87 -6.81 -27.38
C THR A 97 65.05 -7.76 -27.51
N PHE A 98 65.04 -8.53 -28.59
CA PHE A 98 66.10 -9.46 -28.94
C PHE A 98 66.84 -8.89 -30.17
N ASP A 99 68.17 -8.90 -30.15
CA ASP A 99 68.97 -8.56 -31.32
C ASP A 99 69.63 -9.84 -31.86
N GLY A 100 69.54 -10.05 -33.17
CA GLY A 100 70.24 -11.15 -33.83
C GLY A 100 69.83 -11.32 -35.28
N GLU A 101 70.71 -10.97 -36.21
CA GLU A 101 70.67 -11.44 -37.59
C GLU A 101 71.72 -12.53 -37.74
N GLY A 102 71.29 -13.80 -37.71
CA GLY A 102 72.18 -14.95 -37.86
C GLY A 102 71.77 -16.18 -37.06
N ASN A 103 72.31 -17.34 -37.44
CA ASN A 103 71.99 -18.64 -36.85
C ASN A 103 72.83 -18.90 -35.59
N GLY A 104 72.39 -18.40 -34.42
CA GLY A 104 73.07 -18.54 -33.12
C GLY A 104 72.16 -18.27 -31.91
N SER A 105 72.69 -18.44 -30.69
CA SER A 105 71.94 -18.17 -29.44
C SER A 105 71.60 -16.68 -29.32
N ILE A 106 70.31 -16.38 -29.36
CA ILE A 106 69.79 -15.02 -29.20
C ILE A 106 69.67 -14.73 -27.69
N GLN A 107 70.32 -13.67 -27.23
CA GLN A 107 70.27 -13.21 -25.84
C GLN A 107 69.37 -11.95 -25.75
N ALA A 108 68.58 -11.84 -24.68
CA ALA A 108 67.76 -10.65 -24.45
C ALA A 108 68.68 -9.45 -24.25
N ARG A 109 68.58 -8.45 -25.14
CA ARG A 109 69.44 -7.26 -25.09
C ARG A 109 68.95 -6.24 -24.07
N SER A 110 67.63 -6.04 -24.03
CA SER A 110 67.00 -5.10 -23.12
C SER A 110 65.65 -5.65 -22.67
N GLN A 111 65.41 -5.51 -21.38
CA GLN A 111 64.11 -5.73 -20.76
C GLN A 111 63.68 -4.39 -20.19
N THR A 112 62.49 -3.92 -20.58
CA THR A 112 61.97 -2.63 -20.12
C THR A 112 60.53 -2.81 -19.68
N THR A 113 60.24 -2.38 -18.45
CA THR A 113 58.86 -2.23 -17.98
C THR A 113 58.25 -1.02 -18.67
N ARG A 114 57.08 -1.20 -19.27
CA ARG A 114 56.30 -0.15 -19.92
C ARG A 114 54.89 -0.19 -19.33
N THR A 115 54.29 0.97 -19.17
CA THR A 115 52.94 1.13 -18.63
C THR A 115 52.00 1.43 -19.80
N THR A 116 50.81 0.84 -19.81
CA THR A 116 49.77 1.22 -20.78
C THR A 116 49.30 2.65 -20.52
N GLU A 117 48.78 3.33 -21.54
CA GLU A 117 48.03 4.57 -21.29
C GLU A 117 46.80 4.28 -20.41
N PRO A 118 46.35 5.22 -19.57
CA PRO A 118 45.16 5.03 -18.74
C PRO A 118 43.92 4.76 -19.59
N ALA A 119 43.00 3.94 -19.07
CA ALA A 119 41.73 3.62 -19.74
C ALA A 119 40.80 4.84 -19.97
N GLY A 120 41.11 5.99 -19.35
CA GLY A 120 40.33 7.22 -19.43
C GLY A 120 39.21 7.30 -18.39
N ASP A 121 38.65 8.50 -18.21
CA ASP A 121 37.59 8.75 -17.24
C ASP A 121 36.27 8.07 -17.65
N HIS A 122 35.58 7.46 -16.70
CA HIS A 122 34.26 6.88 -16.93
C HIS A 122 33.34 7.05 -15.72
N SER A 123 32.03 6.94 -15.97
CA SER A 123 31.00 7.14 -14.95
C SER A 123 30.27 5.85 -14.61
N HIS A 124 29.89 5.76 -13.33
CA HIS A 124 28.94 4.76 -12.85
C HIS A 124 27.59 5.44 -12.60
N ASN A 125 26.51 4.82 -13.08
CA ASN A 125 25.16 5.22 -12.72
C ASN A 125 24.68 4.38 -11.54
N LEU A 126 24.22 5.04 -10.48
CA LEU A 126 23.40 4.43 -9.45
C LEU A 126 21.95 4.85 -9.69
N ASN A 127 21.08 3.88 -9.94
CA ASN A 127 19.66 4.11 -10.04
C ASN A 127 18.96 3.42 -8.86
N ILE A 128 18.14 4.17 -8.13
CA ILE A 128 17.29 3.66 -7.05
C ILE A 128 15.86 3.85 -7.52
N ASP A 129 15.27 2.76 -7.99
CA ASP A 129 13.92 2.78 -8.54
C ASP A 129 12.88 2.98 -7.42
N GLN A 130 11.73 3.53 -7.81
CA GLN A 130 10.57 3.57 -6.93
C GLN A 130 10.14 2.13 -6.60
N ALA A 131 9.81 1.91 -5.32
CA ALA A 131 9.28 0.65 -4.83
C ALA A 131 7.93 0.89 -4.17
N GLY A 132 7.03 -0.07 -4.31
CA GLY A 132 5.63 0.05 -3.89
C GLY A 132 4.68 -0.11 -5.07
N GLY A 133 3.42 -0.41 -4.78
CA GLY A 133 2.36 -0.51 -5.78
C GLY A 133 1.25 0.51 -5.59
N ASP A 134 1.41 1.42 -4.63
CA ASP A 134 0.44 2.43 -4.20
C ASP A 134 -0.99 1.91 -4.17
N SER A 135 -1.18 0.64 -3.82
CA SER A 135 -2.52 0.05 -3.81
C SER A 135 -3.16 0.32 -2.46
N ALA A 136 -4.40 0.76 -2.48
CA ALA A 136 -5.17 0.91 -1.26
C ALA A 136 -5.30 -0.44 -0.53
N HIS A 137 -5.27 -0.40 0.79
CA HIS A 137 -5.45 -1.56 1.66
C HIS A 137 -6.81 -1.51 2.35
N GLU A 138 -7.34 -2.69 2.69
CA GLU A 138 -8.55 -2.87 3.48
C GLU A 138 -8.36 -2.22 4.87
N ASN A 139 -9.28 -1.33 5.24
CA ASN A 139 -9.23 -0.58 6.49
C ASN A 139 -10.29 -1.06 7.51
N ARG A 140 -11.15 -2.01 7.12
CA ARG A 140 -12.19 -2.55 8.00
C ARG A 140 -11.64 -3.71 8.86
N PRO A 141 -11.96 -3.74 10.16
CA PRO A 141 -11.83 -4.95 10.95
C PRO A 141 -12.70 -6.10 10.35
N PRO A 142 -12.42 -7.36 10.69
CA PRO A 142 -13.32 -8.47 10.36
C PRO A 142 -14.76 -8.16 10.80
N TYR A 143 -15.73 -8.28 9.89
CA TYR A 143 -17.12 -7.88 10.14
C TYR A 143 -18.14 -8.95 9.69
N LEU A 144 -19.33 -8.87 10.27
CA LEU A 144 -20.53 -9.57 9.82
C LEU A 144 -21.57 -8.50 9.43
N ALA A 145 -22.05 -8.56 8.19
CA ALA A 145 -23.07 -7.62 7.72
C ALA A 145 -24.46 -8.05 8.21
N LEU A 146 -25.11 -7.15 8.94
CA LEU A 146 -26.53 -7.19 9.29
C LEU A 146 -27.18 -5.93 8.73
N ALA A 147 -28.45 -6.00 8.39
CA ALA A 147 -29.20 -4.83 7.99
C ALA A 147 -29.63 -4.03 9.23
N PHE A 148 -29.81 -2.72 9.06
CA PHE A 148 -30.41 -1.86 10.07
C PHE A 148 -31.85 -1.55 9.67
N ILE A 149 -32.79 -1.73 10.61
CA ILE A 149 -34.21 -1.41 10.41
C ILE A 149 -34.68 -0.48 11.52
N MET A 150 -35.56 0.46 11.16
CA MET A 150 -36.13 1.48 12.03
C MET A 150 -37.61 1.20 12.28
N LYS A 151 -38.05 1.26 13.54
CA LYS A 151 -39.47 1.12 13.89
C LYS A 151 -40.24 2.31 13.33
N THR A 152 -41.31 2.05 12.57
CA THR A 152 -42.24 3.08 12.08
C THR A 152 -43.35 3.40 13.07
#